data_AF-A0A9E3P0Q4-F1
#
_entry.id   AF-A0A9E3P0Q4-F1
#
_cell.length_a   1.000
_cell.length_b   1.000
_cell.length_c   1.000
_cell.angle_alpha   90.00
_cell.angle_beta   90.00
_cell.angle_gamma   90.00
#
_symmetry.space_group_name_H-M   'P 1'
#
loop_
_entity.id
_entity.type
_entity.pdbx_description
1 polymer ?
#
loop_
_entity_poly.entity_id
_entity_poly.type
_entity_poly.pdbx_seq_one_letter_code
_entity_poly.pdbx_strand_id
1 'polypeptide(L)'
;MKLLRAAGALSGLALLAAGLSCGPSFQAIYEGNARFEHCYALEENPQAPMRDKSDCWRDWSERYTFGQTRDRIHYATARYVALSQAPNVPTDEAMMMAAPGMTPRATTITAPAPTNAFEPPPKVLEVDAQAPTGTGVIGGPRAESELPAITGAASYVPDAATIGSPVALPGTSCADECGRHFRDCEGRCAADAGKGACAACDKTYRGCMRACFK
;
A
#
# COMPACT_ATOMS: atom_id res chain seq x y z
N MET A 1 -11.80 -69.99 27.19
CA MET A 1 -10.48 -69.40 26.85
C MET A 1 -10.57 -68.78 25.47
N LYS A 2 -9.93 -67.62 25.26
CA LYS A 2 -9.92 -66.77 24.06
C LYS A 2 -11.07 -65.76 24.00
N LEU A 3 -10.80 -64.55 24.51
CA LEU A 3 -11.28 -63.24 24.01
C LEU A 3 -10.69 -62.13 24.91
N LEU A 4 -9.37 -62.16 25.13
CA LEU A 4 -8.61 -61.00 25.55
C LEU A 4 -7.44 -60.88 24.57
N ARG A 5 -7.19 -59.67 24.06
CA ARG A 5 -6.11 -59.21 23.15
C ARG A 5 -6.59 -58.78 21.77
N ALA A 6 -7.30 -57.66 21.68
CA ALA A 6 -7.39 -56.91 20.41
C ALA A 6 -7.73 -55.41 20.58
N ALA A 7 -7.63 -54.81 21.78
CA ALA A 7 -8.07 -53.42 21.98
C ALA A 7 -6.93 -52.43 22.33
N GLY A 8 -5.67 -52.88 22.39
CA GLY A 8 -4.56 -52.06 22.89
C GLY A 8 -3.62 -51.46 21.85
N ALA A 9 -3.82 -51.70 20.55
CA ALA A 9 -2.80 -51.38 19.53
C ALA A 9 -3.14 -50.17 18.63
N LEU A 10 -4.32 -49.55 18.76
CA LEU A 10 -4.75 -48.45 17.88
C LEU A 10 -4.61 -47.05 18.49
N SER A 11 -4.35 -46.92 19.79
CA SER A 11 -4.26 -45.61 20.47
C SER A 11 -2.86 -44.98 20.50
N GLY A 12 -1.81 -45.70 20.06
CA GLY A 12 -0.43 -45.19 20.07
C GLY A 12 -0.01 -44.43 18.81
N LEU A 13 -0.73 -44.58 17.69
CA LEU A 13 -0.29 -44.05 16.39
C LEU A 13 -0.87 -42.66 16.06
N ALA A 14 -1.88 -42.19 16.78
CA ALA A 14 -2.54 -40.91 16.52
C ALA A 14 -1.81 -39.69 17.13
N LEU A 15 -0.91 -39.92 18.12
CA LEU A 15 -0.19 -38.84 18.82
C LEU A 15 1.11 -38.39 18.13
N LEU A 16 1.60 -39.13 17.13
CA LEU A 16 2.81 -38.76 16.36
C LEU A 16 2.52 -37.93 15.10
N ALA A 17 1.26 -37.74 14.72
CA ALA A 17 0.87 -37.01 13.52
C ALA A 17 0.69 -35.49 13.74
N ALA A 18 0.77 -34.99 14.97
CA ALA A 18 0.45 -33.60 15.30
C ALA A 18 1.68 -32.63 15.32
N GLY A 19 2.89 -33.11 15.01
CA GLY A 19 4.13 -32.34 15.20
C GLY A 19 4.77 -31.73 13.94
N LEU A 20 4.22 -31.97 12.74
CA LEU A 20 4.83 -31.52 11.48
C LEU A 20 4.18 -30.24 10.92
N SER A 21 3.76 -29.31 11.78
CA SER A 21 3.60 -27.93 11.33
C SER A 21 5.00 -27.35 11.09
N CYS A 22 5.58 -27.62 9.91
CA CYS A 22 6.73 -26.89 9.41
C CYS A 22 6.34 -25.42 9.35
N GLY A 23 6.71 -24.66 10.39
CA GLY A 23 6.62 -23.21 10.38
C GLY A 23 7.42 -22.64 9.20
N PRO A 24 7.21 -21.36 8.85
CA PRO A 24 7.96 -20.75 7.77
C PRO A 24 9.46 -21.00 7.98
N SER A 25 10.13 -21.61 7.01
CA SER A 25 11.57 -21.85 7.15
C SER A 25 12.24 -20.48 7.20
N PHE A 26 12.97 -20.19 8.29
CA PHE A 26 13.74 -18.94 8.41
C PHE A 26 14.65 -18.71 7.21
N GLN A 27 15.10 -19.80 6.58
CA GLN A 27 15.85 -19.78 5.34
C GLN A 27 15.06 -19.18 4.17
N ALA A 28 13.78 -19.53 3.97
CA ALA A 28 12.96 -18.96 2.90
C ALA A 28 12.74 -17.45 3.09
N ILE A 29 12.53 -17.01 4.33
CA ILE A 29 12.38 -15.58 4.65
C ILE A 29 13.70 -14.84 4.38
N TYR A 30 14.83 -15.40 4.84
CA TYR A 30 16.15 -14.80 4.63
C TYR A 30 16.49 -14.71 3.13
N GLU A 31 16.25 -15.78 2.37
CA GLU A 31 16.47 -15.78 0.93
C GLU A 31 15.60 -14.73 0.23
N GLY A 32 14.31 -14.64 0.61
CA GLY A 32 13.43 -13.60 0.11
C GLY A 32 13.93 -12.19 0.41
N ASN A 33 14.44 -11.95 1.63
CA ASN A 33 15.01 -10.65 1.99
C ASN A 33 16.27 -10.34 1.16
N ALA A 34 17.19 -11.29 1.03
CA ALA A 34 18.41 -11.10 0.24
C ALA A 34 18.09 -10.83 -1.25
N ARG A 35 17.09 -11.53 -1.80
CA ARG A 35 16.64 -11.31 -3.18
C ARG A 35 15.93 -9.96 -3.37
N PHE A 36 15.20 -9.48 -2.36
CA PHE A 36 14.58 -8.16 -2.38
C PHE A 36 15.66 -7.07 -2.48
N GLU A 37 16.64 -7.10 -1.57
CA GLU A 37 17.74 -6.13 -1.56
C GLU A 37 18.59 -6.22 -2.84
N HIS A 38 18.74 -7.43 -3.40
CA HIS A 38 19.41 -7.61 -4.69
C HIS A 38 18.67 -6.92 -5.84
N CYS A 39 17.35 -7.08 -5.95
CA CYS A 39 16.58 -6.39 -6.99
C CYS A 39 16.60 -4.87 -6.78
N TYR A 40 16.57 -4.41 -5.53
CA TYR A 40 16.71 -3.00 -5.20
C TYR A 40 18.05 -2.43 -5.66
N ALA A 41 19.17 -3.08 -5.33
CA ALA A 41 20.49 -2.67 -5.78
C ALA A 41 20.66 -2.76 -7.31
N LEU A 42 20.08 -3.78 -7.95
CA LEU A 42 20.08 -3.89 -9.42
C LEU A 42 19.34 -2.71 -10.07
N GLU A 43 18.29 -2.22 -9.45
CA GLU A 43 17.53 -1.08 -9.95
C GLU A 43 18.31 0.23 -9.90
N GLU A 44 19.07 0.45 -8.83
CA GLU A 44 19.96 1.62 -8.66
C GLU A 44 21.12 1.62 -9.65
N ASN A 45 21.48 0.46 -10.21
CA ASN A 45 22.52 0.36 -11.21
C ASN A 45 22.07 0.98 -12.55
N PRO A 46 22.68 2.09 -13.02
CA PRO A 46 22.30 2.73 -14.27
C PRO A 46 22.70 1.91 -15.51
N GLN A 47 23.64 0.98 -15.38
CA GLN A 47 24.11 0.13 -16.48
C GLN A 47 23.24 -1.11 -16.67
N ALA A 48 22.39 -1.46 -15.69
CA ALA A 48 21.49 -2.60 -15.83
C ALA A 48 20.31 -2.25 -16.74
N PRO A 49 19.98 -3.08 -17.75
CA PRO A 49 18.88 -2.79 -18.66
C PRO A 49 17.53 -2.90 -17.93
N MET A 50 16.55 -2.09 -18.35
CA MET A 50 15.24 -2.02 -17.71
C MET A 50 14.50 -3.37 -17.66
N ARG A 51 14.70 -4.20 -18.69
CA ARG A 51 14.14 -5.56 -18.74
C ARG A 51 14.63 -6.40 -17.57
N ASP A 52 15.94 -6.45 -17.32
CA ASP A 52 16.52 -7.24 -16.23
C ASP A 52 16.02 -6.76 -14.86
N LYS A 53 15.84 -5.44 -14.68
CA LYS A 53 15.23 -4.86 -13.47
C LYS A 53 13.79 -5.34 -13.29
N SER A 54 12.98 -5.27 -14.35
CA SER A 54 11.59 -5.73 -14.32
C SER A 54 11.47 -7.23 -14.08
N ASP A 55 12.39 -8.01 -14.67
CA ASP A 55 12.43 -9.46 -14.54
C ASP A 55 12.80 -9.86 -13.11
N CYS A 56 13.77 -9.18 -12.48
CA CYS A 56 14.11 -9.38 -11.07
C CYS A 56 12.90 -9.18 -10.14
N TRP A 57 12.18 -8.07 -10.31
CA TRP A 57 11.01 -7.78 -9.48
C TRP A 57 9.84 -8.76 -9.69
N ARG A 58 9.60 -9.18 -10.95
CA ARG A 58 8.62 -10.23 -11.25
C ARG A 58 8.99 -11.52 -10.53
N ASP A 59 10.23 -11.96 -10.72
CA ASP A 59 10.80 -13.18 -10.16
C ASP A 59 10.66 -13.23 -8.63
N TRP A 60 11.00 -12.11 -8.00
CA TRP A 60 10.84 -11.93 -6.57
C TRP A 60 9.39 -12.10 -6.12
N SER A 61 8.47 -11.40 -6.80
CA SER A 61 7.04 -11.41 -6.44
C SER A 61 6.35 -12.76 -6.66
N GLU A 62 6.87 -13.60 -7.56
CA GLU A 62 6.30 -14.93 -7.82
C GLU A 62 6.76 -15.97 -6.79
N ARG A 63 7.98 -15.85 -6.26
CA ARG A 63 8.62 -16.95 -5.52
C ARG A 63 8.98 -16.63 -4.08
N TYR A 64 9.08 -15.37 -3.72
CA TYR A 64 9.68 -14.94 -2.46
C TYR A 64 8.73 -14.15 -1.54
N THR A 65 7.42 -14.21 -1.80
CA THR A 65 6.39 -13.49 -1.01
C THR A 65 6.04 -14.14 0.32
N PHE A 66 6.37 -15.42 0.49
CA PHE A 66 6.08 -16.16 1.71
C PHE A 66 6.84 -15.57 2.91
N GLY A 67 6.10 -15.19 3.97
CA GLY A 67 6.67 -14.58 5.17
C GLY A 67 7.15 -13.13 5.00
N GLN A 68 6.93 -12.51 3.83
CA GLN A 68 7.22 -11.10 3.59
C GLN A 68 6.10 -10.20 4.10
N THR A 69 6.45 -8.95 4.38
CA THR A 69 5.48 -7.93 4.79
C THR A 69 4.62 -7.50 3.60
N ARG A 70 3.39 -7.05 3.89
CA ARG A 70 2.45 -6.61 2.86
C ARG A 70 3.01 -5.45 2.03
N ASP A 71 3.73 -4.52 2.66
CA ASP A 71 4.40 -3.39 2.03
C ASP A 71 5.46 -3.83 1.01
N ARG A 72 6.33 -4.80 1.34
CA ARG A 72 7.33 -5.33 0.40
C ARG A 72 6.69 -5.98 -0.82
N ILE A 73 5.61 -6.74 -0.60
CA ILE A 73 4.86 -7.36 -1.71
C ILE A 73 4.26 -6.27 -2.61
N HIS A 74 3.57 -5.28 -2.05
CA HIS A 74 3.02 -4.18 -2.84
C HIS A 74 4.09 -3.38 -3.58
N TYR A 75 5.20 -3.08 -2.92
CA TYR A 75 6.31 -2.36 -3.53
C TYR A 75 6.86 -3.11 -4.74
N ALA A 76 7.20 -4.40 -4.59
CA ALA A 76 7.75 -5.21 -5.67
C ALA A 76 6.78 -5.33 -6.86
N THR A 77 5.50 -5.58 -6.59
CA THR A 77 4.48 -5.66 -7.66
C THR A 77 4.30 -4.33 -8.37
N ALA A 78 4.17 -3.21 -7.64
CA ALA A 78 4.05 -1.89 -8.24
C ALA A 78 5.29 -1.54 -9.07
N ARG A 79 6.47 -1.95 -8.61
CA ARG A 79 7.72 -1.67 -9.31
C ARG A 79 7.88 -2.49 -10.58
N TYR A 80 7.54 -3.77 -10.55
CA TYR A 80 7.45 -4.59 -11.75
C TYR A 80 6.54 -3.94 -12.81
N VAL A 81 5.33 -3.51 -12.43
CA VAL A 81 4.39 -2.83 -13.34
C VAL A 81 5.02 -1.57 -13.93
N ALA A 82 5.57 -0.69 -13.10
CA ALA A 82 6.20 0.55 -13.57
C ALA A 82 7.36 0.29 -14.55
N LEU A 83 8.25 -0.66 -14.24
CA LEU A 83 9.40 -0.98 -15.08
C LEU A 83 9.01 -1.70 -16.38
N SER A 84 7.98 -2.55 -16.35
CA SER A 84 7.47 -3.25 -17.54
C SER A 84 6.78 -2.31 -18.53
N GLN A 85 6.19 -1.21 -18.03
CA GLN A 85 5.51 -0.22 -18.84
C GLN A 85 6.45 0.88 -19.34
N ALA A 86 7.59 1.10 -18.69
CA ALA A 86 8.55 2.15 -19.05
C ALA A 86 8.92 2.22 -20.55
N PRO A 87 9.06 1.11 -21.31
CA PRO A 87 9.32 1.18 -22.75
C PRO A 87 8.15 1.73 -23.59
N ASN A 88 6.93 1.71 -23.03
CA ASN A 88 5.68 2.07 -23.71
C ASN A 88 5.11 3.42 -23.24
N VAL A 89 5.68 4.03 -22.20
CA VAL A 89 5.31 5.39 -21.81
C VAL A 89 6.03 6.32 -22.78
N PRO A 90 5.34 7.26 -23.45
CA PRO A 90 6.00 8.33 -24.18
C PRO A 90 6.99 8.97 -23.21
N THR A 91 8.27 8.76 -23.44
CA THR A 91 9.29 9.43 -22.67
C THR A 91 9.05 10.93 -22.85
N ASP A 92 9.23 11.70 -21.78
CA ASP A 92 9.01 13.16 -21.78
C ASP A 92 9.76 13.85 -22.95
N GLU A 93 10.84 13.25 -23.44
CA GLU A 93 11.53 13.63 -24.68
C GLU A 93 10.67 13.50 -25.96
N ALA A 94 9.82 12.48 -26.10
CA ALA A 94 8.89 12.34 -27.22
C ALA A 94 7.70 13.32 -27.12
N MET A 95 7.30 13.71 -25.90
CA MET A 95 6.29 14.76 -25.70
C MET A 95 6.87 16.17 -25.91
N MET A 96 8.13 16.41 -25.55
CA MET A 96 8.82 17.68 -25.80
C MET A 96 9.21 17.89 -27.28
N MET A 97 9.28 16.82 -28.08
CA MET A 97 9.59 16.89 -29.52
C MET A 97 8.38 17.09 -30.44
N ALA A 98 7.16 17.13 -29.88
CA ALA A 98 5.92 17.35 -30.65
C ALA A 98 5.51 18.83 -30.77
N ALA A 99 6.25 19.77 -30.18
CA ALA A 99 6.05 21.20 -30.40
C ALA A 99 6.89 21.68 -31.61
N PRO A 100 6.25 22.21 -32.68
CA PRO A 100 7.00 22.83 -33.77
C PRO A 100 7.74 24.08 -33.26
N GLY A 101 9.08 24.02 -33.18
CA GLY A 101 9.92 25.22 -33.12
C GLY A 101 10.75 25.49 -31.86
N MET A 102 11.05 24.51 -31.00
CA MET A 102 12.03 24.71 -29.93
C MET A 102 13.28 23.85 -30.12
N THR A 103 14.38 24.49 -30.52
CA THR A 103 15.73 23.94 -30.35
C THR A 103 15.93 23.62 -28.86
N PRO A 104 16.50 22.46 -28.49
CA PRO A 104 16.82 22.17 -27.11
C PRO A 104 17.89 23.17 -26.65
N ARG A 105 17.49 24.13 -25.80
CA ARG A 105 18.44 24.90 -25.02
C ARG A 105 19.02 23.88 -24.04
N ALA A 106 20.24 23.43 -24.30
CA ALA A 106 21.05 22.70 -23.34
C ALA A 106 21.34 23.65 -22.17
N THR A 107 20.37 23.84 -21.27
CA THR A 107 20.65 24.37 -19.95
C THR A 107 21.05 23.19 -19.11
N THR A 108 22.34 22.89 -19.11
CA THR A 108 22.98 22.17 -18.00
C THR A 108 22.70 22.99 -16.75
N ILE A 109 21.64 22.66 -16.01
CA ILE A 109 21.44 23.17 -14.66
C ILE A 109 22.41 22.39 -13.78
N THR A 110 23.67 22.77 -13.84
CA THR A 110 24.67 22.31 -12.90
C THR A 110 24.48 23.16 -11.65
N ALA A 111 23.78 22.63 -10.65
CA ALA A 111 23.85 23.20 -9.31
C ALA A 111 25.32 23.14 -8.85
N PRO A 112 25.93 24.27 -8.43
CA PRO A 112 27.28 24.26 -7.89
C PRO A 112 27.36 23.29 -6.71
N ALA A 113 28.46 22.54 -6.60
CA ALA A 113 28.68 21.68 -5.45
C ALA A 113 28.63 22.53 -4.16
N PRO A 114 27.93 22.06 -3.10
CA PRO A 114 27.81 22.81 -1.86
C PRO A 114 29.21 23.05 -1.27
N THR A 115 29.58 24.31 -1.10
CA THR A 115 30.87 24.70 -0.53
C THR A 115 30.89 24.57 1.00
N ASN A 116 29.71 24.54 1.65
CA ASN A 116 29.58 24.43 3.11
C ASN A 116 28.19 23.90 3.51
N ALA A 117 28.12 23.00 4.50
CA ALA A 117 26.86 22.42 5.00
C ALA A 117 25.99 23.38 5.83
N PHE A 118 26.55 24.52 6.26
CA PHE A 118 25.86 25.52 7.08
C PHE A 118 25.55 26.81 6.32
N GLU A 119 25.93 26.93 5.05
CA GLU A 119 25.52 28.06 4.23
C GLU A 119 24.15 27.77 3.58
N PRO A 120 23.22 28.74 3.63
CA PRO A 120 21.96 28.61 2.92
C PRO A 120 22.23 28.51 1.42
N PRO A 121 21.50 27.65 0.68
CA PRO A 121 21.70 27.48 -0.75
C PRO A 121 21.52 28.82 -1.49
N PRO A 122 22.35 29.11 -2.51
CA PRO A 122 22.27 30.36 -3.24
C PRO A 122 20.92 30.49 -3.94
N LYS A 123 20.30 31.66 -3.83
CA LYS A 123 19.03 31.97 -4.51
C LYS A 123 19.27 31.99 -6.02
N VAL A 124 18.54 31.17 -6.76
CA VAL A 124 18.49 31.28 -8.22
C VAL A 124 17.78 32.58 -8.58
N LEU A 125 18.40 33.37 -9.45
CA LEU A 125 17.84 34.63 -9.95
C LEU A 125 16.59 34.34 -10.78
N GLU A 126 15.48 34.98 -10.43
CA GLU A 126 14.28 35.06 -11.27
C GLU A 126 14.61 35.79 -12.57
N VAL A 127 14.05 35.30 -13.67
CA VAL A 127 14.20 35.88 -15.01
C VAL A 127 13.42 37.19 -15.07
N ASP A 128 14.14 38.30 -15.31
CA ASP A 128 13.59 39.62 -15.59
C ASP A 128 12.54 39.61 -16.71
N ALA A 129 11.35 40.12 -16.41
CA ALA A 129 10.42 40.61 -17.42
C ALA A 129 9.65 41.85 -16.89
N GLN A 130 10.30 43.01 -17.03
CA GLN A 130 9.75 44.29 -17.45
C GLN A 130 8.65 44.99 -16.59
N ALA A 131 9.05 46.07 -15.90
CA ALA A 131 8.18 47.15 -15.41
C ALA A 131 7.83 48.16 -16.54
N PRO A 132 6.80 49.05 -16.43
CA PRO A 132 6.85 50.15 -15.45
C PRO A 132 5.51 50.67 -14.85
N THR A 133 5.71 51.45 -13.77
CA THR A 133 4.92 52.59 -13.25
C THR A 133 3.59 52.36 -12.50
N GLY A 134 3.59 52.71 -11.21
CA GLY A 134 2.39 52.92 -10.39
C GLY A 134 2.71 53.23 -8.93
N THR A 135 2.43 54.45 -8.49
CA THR A 135 2.85 55.15 -7.27
C THR A 135 2.20 54.67 -5.96
N GLY A 136 3.00 54.57 -4.88
CA GLY A 136 2.64 54.99 -3.51
C GLY A 136 1.87 54.03 -2.58
N VAL A 137 2.43 53.76 -1.39
CA VAL A 137 2.00 54.25 -0.06
C VAL A 137 2.61 53.39 1.07
N ILE A 138 3.07 54.07 2.12
CA ILE A 138 3.70 53.62 3.35
C ILE A 138 2.68 52.94 4.30
N GLY A 139 3.07 51.84 4.97
CA GLY A 139 2.33 51.29 6.11
C GLY A 139 3.09 50.17 6.83
N GLY A 140 3.40 50.39 8.11
CA GLY A 140 4.26 49.55 8.97
C GLY A 140 3.65 48.21 9.47
N PRO A 141 4.25 47.61 10.52
CA PRO A 141 4.36 46.17 10.72
C PRO A 141 3.12 45.56 11.37
N ARG A 142 2.74 44.34 10.96
CA ARG A 142 1.66 43.57 11.59
C ARG A 142 2.15 42.21 12.07
N ALA A 143 2.17 42.11 13.40
CA ALA A 143 1.78 40.99 14.24
C ALA A 143 2.17 39.56 13.82
N GLU A 144 3.15 39.05 14.55
CA GLU A 144 3.27 37.66 14.98
C GLU A 144 1.94 37.16 15.58
N SER A 145 1.29 36.18 14.94
CA SER A 145 0.43 35.13 15.51
C SER A 145 -0.52 34.61 14.43
N GLU A 146 -0.28 33.38 13.97
CA GLU A 146 -1.29 32.31 13.82
C GLU A 146 -0.69 31.16 12.99
N LEU A 147 -0.27 30.09 13.68
CA LEU A 147 -0.17 28.77 13.08
C LEU A 147 -1.58 28.25 12.78
N PRO A 148 -1.89 27.75 11.58
CA PRO A 148 -3.15 27.07 11.36
C PRO A 148 -3.12 25.70 12.07
N ALA A 149 -4.01 25.55 13.06
CA ALA A 149 -4.32 24.27 13.66
C ALA A 149 -4.96 23.34 12.61
N ILE A 150 -4.38 22.15 12.45
CA ILE A 150 -4.93 21.10 11.59
C ILE A 150 -6.04 20.38 12.37
N THR A 151 -7.24 20.97 12.39
CA THR A 151 -8.47 20.28 12.80
C THR A 151 -9.27 19.95 11.55
N GLY A 152 -9.09 18.75 11.04
CA GLY A 152 -9.81 18.27 9.88
C GLY A 152 -9.58 16.78 9.65
N ALA A 153 -10.24 15.94 10.45
CA ALA A 153 -10.54 14.57 10.05
C ALA A 153 -11.52 14.63 8.86
N ALA A 154 -11.00 14.89 7.67
CA ALA A 154 -11.73 14.65 6.45
C ALA A 154 -11.81 13.14 6.26
N SER A 155 -12.97 12.57 6.58
CA SER A 155 -13.36 11.25 6.12
C SER A 155 -13.22 11.24 4.60
N TYR A 156 -12.18 10.60 4.10
CA TYR A 156 -12.05 10.29 2.68
C TYR A 156 -13.14 9.27 2.34
N VAL A 157 -14.24 9.76 1.76
CA VAL A 157 -15.24 8.91 1.10
C VAL A 157 -14.86 8.94 -0.38
N PRO A 158 -14.26 7.87 -0.94
CA PRO A 158 -14.06 7.82 -2.38
C PRO A 158 -15.43 7.84 -3.06
N ASP A 159 -15.59 8.73 -4.02
CA ASP A 159 -16.76 8.83 -4.87
C ASP A 159 -16.94 7.49 -5.62
N ALA A 160 -18.10 6.84 -5.41
CA ALA A 160 -18.40 5.50 -5.89
C ALA A 160 -18.56 5.41 -7.42
N ALA A 161 -18.41 6.53 -8.14
CA ALA A 161 -18.65 6.60 -9.58
C ALA A 161 -17.47 6.14 -10.47
N THR A 162 -16.26 5.95 -9.92
CA THR A 162 -15.06 5.63 -10.74
C THR A 162 -14.54 4.19 -10.57
N ILE A 163 -15.16 3.40 -9.70
CA ILE A 163 -14.82 1.98 -9.54
C ILE A 163 -15.87 1.18 -10.29
N GLY A 164 -15.49 0.62 -11.44
CA GLY A 164 -16.31 -0.37 -12.15
C GLY A 164 -16.83 -1.41 -11.16
N SER A 165 -18.10 -1.82 -11.32
CA SER A 165 -18.85 -2.62 -10.33
C SER A 165 -17.95 -3.59 -9.56
N PRO A 166 -17.86 -3.46 -8.22
CA PRO A 166 -17.00 -4.35 -7.45
C PRO A 166 -17.42 -5.77 -7.74
N VAL A 167 -16.46 -6.60 -8.17
CA VAL A 167 -16.68 -8.03 -8.35
C VAL A 167 -17.18 -8.56 -7.01
N ALA A 168 -18.48 -8.84 -6.93
CA ALA A 168 -19.13 -9.31 -5.72
C ALA A 168 -18.50 -10.67 -5.38
N LEU A 169 -17.70 -10.70 -4.31
CA LEU A 169 -17.16 -11.95 -3.80
C LEU A 169 -18.33 -12.89 -3.42
N PRO A 170 -18.15 -14.22 -3.53
CA PRO A 170 -19.15 -15.16 -3.07
C PRO A 170 -19.56 -14.86 -1.61
N GLY A 171 -20.86 -14.69 -1.38
CA GLY A 171 -21.40 -14.42 -0.04
C GLY A 171 -21.51 -12.94 0.37
N THR A 172 -21.16 -11.96 -0.48
CA THR A 172 -21.30 -10.52 -0.14
C THR A 172 -22.74 -10.13 0.19
N SER A 173 -23.71 -10.53 -0.63
CA SER A 173 -25.13 -10.23 -0.39
C SER A 173 -25.66 -10.87 0.90
N CYS A 174 -25.19 -12.07 1.23
CA CYS A 174 -25.50 -12.76 2.48
C CYS A 174 -24.90 -12.01 3.69
N ALA A 175 -23.63 -11.60 3.59
CA ALA A 175 -22.96 -10.83 4.63
C ALA A 175 -23.64 -9.46 4.85
N ASP A 176 -24.07 -8.79 3.78
CA ASP A 176 -24.82 -7.53 3.85
C ASP A 176 -26.16 -7.69 4.58
N GLU A 177 -26.86 -8.79 4.32
CA GLU A 177 -28.12 -9.12 4.99
C GLU A 177 -27.91 -9.43 6.48
N CYS A 178 -26.92 -10.26 6.82
CA CYS A 178 -26.52 -10.49 8.21
C CYS A 178 -26.17 -9.17 8.93
N GLY A 179 -25.46 -8.27 8.23
CA GLY A 179 -25.10 -6.95 8.76
C GLY A 179 -26.29 -6.03 8.99
N ARG A 180 -27.30 -6.06 8.11
CA ARG A 180 -28.56 -5.32 8.31
C ARG A 180 -29.28 -5.79 9.57
N HIS A 181 -29.48 -7.10 9.72
CA HIS A 181 -30.13 -7.66 10.90
C HIS A 181 -29.40 -7.37 12.21
N PHE A 182 -28.07 -7.37 12.19
CA PHE A 182 -27.28 -7.04 13.37
C PHE A 182 -27.48 -5.58 13.80
N ARG A 183 -27.42 -4.62 12.86
CA ARG A 183 -27.64 -3.20 13.15
C ARG A 183 -29.07 -2.93 13.67
N ASP A 184 -30.06 -3.60 13.11
CA ASP A 184 -31.45 -3.49 13.59
C ASP A 184 -31.59 -4.05 15.02
N CYS A 185 -30.89 -5.14 15.33
CA CYS A 185 -30.87 -5.75 16.66
C CYS A 185 -30.15 -4.86 17.68
N GLU A 186 -28.98 -4.32 17.32
CA GLU A 186 -28.23 -3.38 18.16
C GLU A 186 -29.00 -2.09 18.40
N GLY A 187 -29.68 -1.54 17.39
CA GLY A 187 -30.48 -0.33 17.53
C GLY A 187 -31.63 -0.47 18.54
N ARG A 188 -32.24 -1.66 18.62
CA ARG A 188 -33.28 -1.98 19.62
C ARG A 188 -32.69 -2.28 21.00
N CYS A 189 -31.52 -2.91 21.03
CA CYS A 189 -30.84 -3.28 22.25
C CYS A 189 -30.19 -2.08 22.98
N ALA A 190 -29.65 -1.12 22.23
CA ALA A 190 -29.04 0.10 22.76
C ALA A 190 -30.06 1.03 23.42
N ALA A 191 -31.34 0.93 23.02
CA ALA A 191 -32.43 1.66 23.65
C ALA A 191 -32.79 1.12 25.04
N ASP A 192 -32.50 -0.16 25.33
CA ASP A 192 -33.13 -0.87 26.45
C ASP A 192 -32.18 -1.41 27.54
N ALA A 193 -30.85 -1.50 27.40
CA ALA A 193 -30.07 -2.15 28.47
C ALA A 193 -28.57 -1.84 28.63
N GLY A 194 -28.13 -2.04 29.89
CA GLY A 194 -26.74 -1.92 30.36
C GLY A 194 -25.79 -3.01 29.85
N LYS A 195 -24.56 -3.04 30.39
CA LYS A 195 -23.43 -3.86 29.91
C LYS A 195 -23.84 -5.33 29.66
N GLY A 196 -23.83 -5.74 28.38
CA GLY A 196 -24.09 -7.13 27.96
C GLY A 196 -25.42 -7.35 27.23
N ALA A 197 -26.28 -6.34 27.15
CA ALA A 197 -27.58 -6.41 26.49
C ALA A 197 -27.55 -7.00 25.07
N CYS A 198 -26.52 -6.66 24.28
CA CYS A 198 -26.48 -6.98 22.85
C CYS A 198 -25.69 -8.25 22.53
N ALA A 199 -25.31 -9.03 23.55
CA ALA A 199 -24.62 -10.31 23.35
C ALA A 199 -25.45 -11.31 22.52
N ALA A 200 -26.79 -11.22 22.61
CA ALA A 200 -27.69 -12.01 21.78
C ALA A 200 -27.55 -11.64 20.28
N CYS A 201 -27.45 -10.35 19.96
CA CYS A 201 -27.26 -9.85 18.59
C CYS A 201 -25.94 -10.35 17.99
N ASP A 202 -24.83 -10.31 18.74
CA ASP A 202 -23.53 -10.82 18.31
C ASP A 202 -23.58 -12.34 18.04
N LYS A 203 -24.22 -13.11 18.92
CA LYS A 203 -24.37 -14.56 18.74
C LYS A 203 -25.15 -14.89 17.47
N THR A 204 -26.25 -14.19 17.21
CA THR A 204 -27.04 -14.37 15.97
C THR A 204 -26.26 -13.96 14.72
N TYR A 205 -25.53 -12.85 14.77
CA TYR A 205 -24.70 -12.38 13.65
C TYR A 205 -23.61 -13.40 13.28
N ARG A 206 -22.88 -13.93 14.27
CA ARG A 206 -21.86 -14.99 14.05
C ARG A 206 -22.45 -16.29 13.52
N GLY A 207 -23.71 -16.60 13.85
CA GLY A 207 -24.43 -17.74 13.29
C GLY A 207 -24.74 -17.52 11.80
N CYS A 208 -25.30 -16.36 11.48
CA CYS A 208 -25.62 -15.92 10.12
C CYS A 208 -24.38 -15.91 9.21
N MET A 209 -23.30 -15.24 9.64
CA MET A 209 -22.05 -15.14 8.88
C MET A 209 -21.39 -16.49 8.60
N ARG A 210 -21.54 -17.48 9.50
CA ARG A 210 -21.04 -18.84 9.28
C ARG A 210 -21.82 -19.61 8.23
N ALA A 211 -23.07 -19.23 7.94
CA ALA A 211 -23.86 -19.84 6.88
C ALA A 211 -23.54 -19.26 5.50
N CYS A 212 -23.02 -18.04 5.42
CA CYS A 212 -22.69 -17.38 4.15
C CYS A 212 -21.52 -18.00 3.39
N PHE A 213 -20.66 -18.78 4.07
CA PHE A 213 -19.43 -19.36 3.51
C PHE A 213 -19.33 -20.88 3.70
N LYS A 214 -20.47 -21.55 3.91
CA LYS A 214 -20.58 -23.02 3.87
C LYS A 214 -20.98 -23.46 2.47
#